data_AF-A0A3D0CV67-F1
#
_entry.id   AF-A0A3D0CV67-F1
#
_cell.length_a   1.000
_cell.length_b   1.000
_cell.length_c   1.000
_cell.angle_alpha   90.00
_cell.angle_beta   90.00
_cell.angle_gamma   90.00
#
_symmetry.space_group_name_H-M   'P 1'
#
loop_
_entity.id
_entity.type
_entity.pdbx_description
1 polymer ?
#
loop_
_entity_poly.entity_id
_entity_poly.type
_entity_poly.pdbx_seq_one_letter_code
_entity_poly.pdbx_strand_id
1 'polypeptide(L)'
;MQAVPVKSTSTHYFVEIERTALGQGPTVLKEDDKPVAVLLPIDDYQAFQQWQAQQQDAASPVPSAFAGEVAAFERLKPTLQEQYGGQAVAIYQGQVVATGDDKMAVLGRVLDEYGSVSCYIEWVEPESPRRVRLPSAWVRR
;
A
#
# COMPACT_ATOMS: atom_id res chain seq x y z
N MET A 1 16.69 25.68 -9.44
CA MET A 1 15.26 25.72 -9.78
C MET A 1 14.86 27.16 -10.03
N GLN A 2 14.44 27.47 -11.24
CA GLN A 2 14.07 28.83 -11.66
C GLN A 2 12.55 28.95 -11.74
N ALA A 3 11.99 30.16 -11.56
CA ALA A 3 10.58 30.44 -11.77
C ALA A 3 10.40 31.48 -12.89
N VAL A 4 9.48 31.24 -13.82
CA VAL A 4 9.21 32.10 -14.97
C VAL A 4 7.71 32.44 -15.02
N PRO A 5 7.33 33.72 -15.12
CA PRO A 5 5.94 34.10 -15.26
C PRO A 5 5.42 33.70 -16.63
N VAL A 6 4.18 33.24 -16.70
CA VAL A 6 3.51 32.92 -17.96
C VAL A 6 2.37 33.89 -18.21
N LYS A 7 2.16 34.25 -19.48
CA LYS A 7 0.98 34.97 -19.93
C LYS A 7 0.03 33.97 -20.58
N SER A 8 -1.18 33.89 -20.06
CA SER A 8 -2.23 33.05 -20.62
C SER A 8 -3.11 33.85 -21.58
N THR A 9 -3.41 33.26 -22.72
CA THR A 9 -4.60 33.58 -23.52
C THR A 9 -5.57 32.41 -23.37
N SER A 10 -6.85 32.59 -23.67
CA SER A 10 -7.95 31.63 -23.44
C SER A 10 -7.71 30.19 -23.97
N THR A 11 -6.62 29.93 -24.70
CA THR A 11 -6.29 28.62 -25.27
C THR A 11 -4.78 28.31 -25.31
N HIS A 12 -3.89 29.26 -24.98
CA HIS A 12 -2.44 29.06 -25.09
C HIS A 12 -1.67 29.79 -23.99
N TYR A 13 -0.66 29.10 -23.44
CA TYR A 13 0.34 29.70 -22.57
C TYR A 13 1.55 30.16 -23.41
N PHE A 14 1.92 31.42 -23.25
CA PHE A 14 3.15 31.97 -23.83
C PHE A 14 4.21 32.09 -22.74
N VAL A 15 5.38 31.54 -23.03
CA VAL A 15 6.52 31.54 -22.12
C VAL A 15 7.74 32.04 -22.88
N GLU A 16 8.29 33.16 -22.44
CA GLU A 16 9.58 33.64 -22.93
C GLU A 16 10.67 33.04 -22.05
N ILE A 17 11.41 32.09 -22.61
CA ILE A 17 12.54 31.44 -21.94
C ILE A 17 13.76 31.53 -22.83
N GLU A 18 14.88 31.96 -22.23
CA GLU A 18 16.16 31.87 -22.88
C GLU A 18 16.58 30.42 -23.04
N ARG A 19 17.07 30.04 -24.22
CA ARG A 19 17.47 28.66 -24.54
C ARG A 19 18.51 28.10 -23.56
N THR A 20 19.33 28.97 -23.00
CA THR A 20 20.35 28.68 -21.98
C THR A 20 19.76 28.36 -20.61
N ALA A 21 18.61 28.94 -20.26
CA ALA A 21 17.95 28.72 -18.98
C ALA A 21 17.41 27.29 -18.83
N LEU A 22 17.02 26.65 -19.94
CA LEU A 22 16.59 25.26 -19.96
C LEU A 22 17.71 24.26 -19.67
N GLY A 23 18.98 24.66 -19.80
CA GLY A 23 20.13 23.81 -19.52
C GLY A 23 20.56 23.78 -18.04
N GLN A 24 19.95 24.61 -17.18
CA GLN A 24 20.36 24.75 -15.78
C GLN A 24 19.43 24.02 -14.79
N GLY A 25 18.56 23.17 -15.31
CA GLY A 25 17.65 22.31 -14.56
C GLY A 25 16.19 22.76 -14.59
N PRO A 26 15.35 22.22 -13.68
CA PRO A 26 13.91 22.44 -13.71
C PRO A 26 13.49 23.91 -13.59
N THR A 27 12.56 24.31 -14.45
CA THR A 27 11.97 25.66 -14.48
C THR A 27 10.47 25.58 -14.20
N VAL A 28 10.03 26.24 -13.13
CA VAL A 28 8.63 26.32 -12.73
C VAL A 28 7.96 27.48 -13.47
N LEU A 29 6.86 27.20 -14.14
CA LEU A 29 6.00 28.19 -14.78
C LEU A 29 4.95 28.67 -13.80
N LYS A 30 4.79 30.00 -13.67
CA LYS A 30 3.86 30.62 -12.71
C LYS A 30 2.85 31.54 -13.40
N GLU A 31 1.58 31.40 -13.02
CA GLU A 31 0.48 32.31 -13.38
C GLU A 31 -0.07 32.94 -12.09
N ASP A 32 -0.12 34.27 -11.99
CA ASP A 32 -0.49 34.99 -10.75
C ASP A 32 0.26 34.47 -9.50
N ASP A 33 1.57 34.24 -9.66
CA ASP A 33 2.50 33.65 -8.67
C ASP A 33 2.20 32.18 -8.25
N LYS A 34 1.18 31.55 -8.83
CA LYS A 34 0.85 30.14 -8.60
C LYS A 34 1.57 29.24 -9.60
N PRO A 35 2.19 28.13 -9.17
CA PRO A 35 2.82 27.18 -10.08
C PRO A 35 1.76 26.46 -10.92
N VAL A 36 1.91 26.52 -12.25
CA VAL A 36 0.98 25.89 -13.20
C VAL A 36 1.62 24.76 -14.02
N ALA A 37 2.93 24.80 -14.21
CA ALA A 37 3.67 23.77 -14.93
C ALA A 37 5.16 23.76 -14.55
N VAL A 38 5.87 22.71 -14.95
CA VAL A 38 7.33 22.60 -14.84
C VAL A 38 7.88 22.21 -16.20
N LEU A 39 8.90 22.93 -16.66
CA LEU A 39 9.71 22.57 -17.81
C LEU A 39 10.97 21.85 -17.31
N LEU A 40 11.21 20.68 -17.88
CA LEU A 40 12.34 19.82 -17.59
C LEU A 40 13.18 19.62 -18.84
N PRO A 41 14.52 19.56 -18.73
CA PRO A 41 15.35 18.97 -19.77
C PRO A 41 14.83 17.56 -20.14
N ILE A 42 14.96 17.19 -21.42
CA ILE A 42 14.49 15.88 -21.89
C ILE A 42 15.19 14.73 -21.13
N ASP A 43 16.49 14.87 -20.85
CA ASP A 43 17.27 13.86 -20.13
C ASP A 43 16.77 13.68 -18.69
N ASP A 44 16.43 14.77 -18.00
CA ASP A 44 15.86 14.73 -16.65
C ASP A 44 14.48 14.08 -16.66
N TYR A 45 13.65 14.38 -17.67
CA TYR A 45 12.35 13.74 -17.83
C TYR A 45 12.49 12.24 -18.10
N GLN A 46 13.44 11.83 -18.93
CA GLN A 46 13.72 10.41 -19.19
C GLN A 46 14.22 9.68 -17.95
N ALA A 47 15.13 10.28 -17.18
CA ALA A 47 15.60 9.73 -15.92
C ALA A 47 14.45 9.58 -14.92
N PHE A 48 13.55 10.57 -14.84
CA PHE A 48 12.34 10.48 -14.03
C PHE A 48 11.42 9.36 -14.49
N GLN A 49 11.18 9.21 -15.81
CA GLN A 49 10.37 8.11 -16.35
C GLN A 49 10.97 6.73 -16.04
N GLN A 50 12.30 6.58 -16.14
CA GLN A 50 12.97 5.33 -15.80
C GLN A 50 12.87 5.02 -14.30
N TRP A 51 13.08 6.01 -13.45
CA TRP A 51 12.88 5.87 -12.01
C TRP A 51 11.43 5.50 -11.68
N GLN A 52 10.45 6.14 -12.34
CA GLN A 52 9.04 5.86 -12.15
C GLN A 52 8.68 4.42 -12.58
N ALA A 53 9.22 3.95 -13.71
CA ALA A 53 9.02 2.57 -14.16
C ALA A 53 9.60 1.56 -13.16
N GLN A 54 10.81 1.81 -12.64
CA GLN A 54 11.41 0.98 -11.58
C GLN A 54 10.60 1.00 -10.29
N GLN A 55 10.04 2.16 -9.92
CA GLN A 55 9.16 2.28 -8.75
C GLN A 55 7.81 1.61 -8.96
N GLN A 56 7.29 1.56 -10.18
CA GLN A 56 6.04 0.85 -10.50
C GLN A 56 6.25 -0.67 -10.53
N ASP A 57 7.43 -1.14 -10.95
CA ASP A 57 7.81 -2.56 -10.78
C ASP A 57 8.03 -2.91 -9.30
N ALA A 58 8.60 -1.99 -8.50
CA ALA A 58 8.76 -2.16 -7.05
C ALA A 58 7.44 -2.04 -6.27
N ALA A 59 6.52 -1.17 -6.71
CA ALA A 59 5.15 -1.07 -6.22
C ALA A 59 4.27 -2.11 -6.94
N SER A 60 4.57 -3.39 -6.69
CA SER A 60 3.88 -4.49 -7.34
C SER A 60 2.35 -4.36 -7.24
N PRO A 61 1.60 -4.66 -8.32
CA PRO A 61 0.18 -4.99 -8.19
C PRO A 61 0.11 -6.16 -7.21
N VAL A 62 -0.68 -6.03 -6.13
CA VAL A 62 -0.85 -7.02 -5.05
C VAL A 62 -0.42 -8.42 -5.53
N PRO A 63 0.81 -8.87 -5.19
CA PRO A 63 1.37 -10.05 -5.83
C PRO A 63 0.42 -11.22 -5.69
N SER A 64 0.30 -12.09 -6.69
CA SER A 64 -0.52 -13.30 -6.61
C SER A 64 -0.27 -14.12 -5.33
N ALA A 65 0.96 -14.04 -4.80
CA ALA A 65 1.33 -14.55 -3.48
C ALA A 65 0.43 -14.01 -2.35
N PHE A 66 0.16 -12.70 -2.29
CA PHE A 66 -0.71 -12.09 -1.28
C PHE A 66 -2.15 -12.59 -1.36
N ALA A 67 -2.70 -12.74 -2.56
CA ALA A 67 -4.03 -13.35 -2.73
C ALA A 67 -4.05 -14.82 -2.24
N GLY A 68 -2.95 -15.55 -2.44
CA GLY A 68 -2.74 -16.88 -1.89
C GLY A 68 -2.74 -16.90 -0.35
N GLU A 69 -2.09 -15.92 0.29
CA GLU A 69 -2.05 -15.82 1.75
C GLU A 69 -3.43 -15.48 2.35
N VAL A 70 -4.21 -14.61 1.71
CA VAL A 70 -5.59 -14.32 2.11
C VAL A 70 -6.45 -15.59 2.03
N ALA A 71 -6.35 -16.35 0.93
CA ALA A 71 -7.07 -17.61 0.79
C ALA A 71 -6.63 -18.65 1.85
N ALA A 72 -5.35 -18.67 2.21
CA ALA A 72 -4.84 -19.52 3.27
C ALA A 72 -5.39 -19.12 4.65
N PHE A 73 -5.49 -17.81 4.95
CA PHE A 73 -6.12 -17.32 6.18
C PHE A 73 -7.56 -17.81 6.32
N GLU A 74 -8.38 -17.60 5.29
CA GLU A 74 -9.79 -18.01 5.32
C GLU A 74 -9.95 -19.54 5.48
N ARG A 75 -9.08 -20.32 4.83
CA ARG A 75 -9.07 -21.78 4.98
C ARG A 75 -8.66 -22.22 6.39
N LEU A 76 -7.69 -21.54 7.00
CA LEU A 76 -7.17 -21.85 8.33
C LEU A 76 -8.01 -21.26 9.46
N LYS A 77 -8.95 -20.37 9.15
CA LYS A 77 -9.74 -19.60 10.12
C LYS A 77 -10.29 -20.42 11.29
N PRO A 78 -10.91 -21.61 11.12
CA PRO A 78 -11.39 -22.40 12.26
C PRO A 78 -10.26 -22.77 13.23
N THR A 79 -9.14 -23.26 12.72
CA THR A 79 -7.96 -23.61 13.52
C THR A 79 -7.31 -22.39 14.14
N LEU A 80 -7.29 -21.26 13.44
CA LEU A 80 -6.77 -20.00 13.97
C LEU A 80 -7.60 -19.53 15.15
N GLN A 81 -8.93 -19.59 15.07
CA GLN A 81 -9.82 -19.15 16.15
C GLN A 81 -9.66 -19.98 17.42
N GLU A 82 -9.43 -21.28 17.28
CA GLU A 82 -9.17 -22.19 18.40
C GLU A 82 -7.81 -21.93 19.07
N GLN A 83 -6.77 -21.65 18.29
CA GLN A 83 -5.38 -21.58 18.79
C GLN A 83 -4.89 -20.17 19.11
N TYR A 84 -5.33 -19.18 18.33
CA TYR A 84 -4.81 -17.82 18.32
C TYR A 84 -5.93 -16.77 18.47
N GLY A 85 -7.10 -17.16 18.97
CA GLY A 85 -8.21 -16.25 19.22
C GLY A 85 -7.78 -15.04 20.06
N GLY A 86 -8.03 -13.84 19.53
CA GLY A 86 -7.60 -12.58 20.17
C GLY A 86 -6.13 -12.23 19.95
N GLN A 87 -5.46 -12.83 18.96
CA GLN A 87 -4.09 -12.50 18.55
C GLN A 87 -4.05 -12.10 17.07
N ALA A 88 -3.08 -11.27 16.72
CA ALA A 88 -2.66 -11.03 15.35
C ALA A 88 -1.82 -12.21 14.86
N VAL A 89 -2.07 -12.67 13.64
CA VAL A 89 -1.32 -13.76 13.00
C VAL A 89 -0.79 -13.30 11.65
N ALA A 90 0.44 -13.67 11.35
CA ALA A 90 1.05 -13.51 10.03
C ALA A 90 1.03 -14.83 9.28
N ILE A 91 0.54 -14.81 8.04
CA ILE A 91 0.54 -15.94 7.12
C ILE A 91 1.47 -15.67 5.96
N TYR A 92 2.37 -16.62 5.74
CA TYR A 92 3.32 -16.63 4.64
C TYR A 92 3.46 -18.06 4.11
N GLN A 93 3.41 -18.23 2.79
CA GLN A 93 3.39 -19.52 2.10
C GLN A 93 2.27 -20.45 2.61
N GLY A 94 1.14 -19.87 3.00
CA GLY A 94 -0.03 -20.56 3.49
C GLY A 94 0.09 -21.16 4.90
N GLN A 95 1.08 -20.71 5.67
CA GLN A 95 1.34 -21.15 7.04
C GLN A 95 1.43 -19.96 8.00
N VAL A 96 1.07 -20.18 9.26
CA VAL A 96 1.28 -19.18 10.32
C VAL A 96 2.77 -19.12 10.65
N VAL A 97 3.40 -17.98 10.41
CA VAL A 97 4.84 -17.78 10.65
C VAL A 97 5.13 -16.93 11.89
N ALA A 98 4.18 -16.09 12.32
CA ALA A 98 4.30 -15.31 13.54
C ALA A 98 2.93 -14.99 14.14
N THR A 99 2.88 -14.85 15.47
CA THR A 99 1.68 -14.42 16.19
C THR A 99 2.03 -13.42 17.30
N GLY A 100 1.06 -12.61 17.72
CA GLY A 100 1.26 -11.62 18.79
C GLY A 100 0.03 -10.79 19.09
N ASP A 101 0.15 -9.91 20.08
CA ASP A 101 -0.86 -8.95 20.52
C ASP A 101 -0.71 -7.57 19.86
N ASP A 102 0.25 -7.41 18.95
CA ASP A 102 0.45 -6.21 18.15
C ASP A 102 0.83 -6.59 16.71
N LYS A 103 0.06 -6.08 15.74
CA LYS A 103 0.31 -6.29 14.31
C LYS A 103 1.67 -5.74 13.88
N MET A 104 2.13 -4.63 14.45
CA MET A 104 3.43 -4.04 14.09
C MET A 104 4.59 -4.86 14.64
N ALA A 105 4.50 -5.34 15.88
CA ALA A 105 5.46 -6.30 16.41
C ALA A 105 5.50 -7.61 15.59
N VAL A 106 4.34 -8.11 15.15
CA VAL A 106 4.25 -9.30 14.27
C VAL A 106 4.92 -9.03 12.92
N LEU A 107 4.64 -7.89 12.29
CA LEU A 107 5.30 -7.50 11.04
C LEU A 107 6.83 -7.39 11.22
N GLY A 108 7.29 -6.77 12.30
CA GLY A 108 8.71 -6.67 12.63
C GLY A 108 9.41 -8.04 12.67
N ARG A 109 8.80 -9.02 13.35
CA ARG A 109 9.33 -10.39 13.40
C ARG A 109 9.40 -11.04 12.02
N VAL A 110 8.38 -10.85 11.18
CA VAL A 110 8.40 -11.39 9.81
C VAL A 110 9.52 -10.76 8.99
N LEU A 111 9.72 -9.45 9.11
CA LEU A 111 10.81 -8.74 8.43
C LEU A 111 12.18 -9.21 8.92
N ASP A 112 12.34 -9.42 10.21
CA ASP A 112 13.61 -9.88 10.80
C ASP A 112 13.97 -11.31 10.36
N GLU A 113 12.98 -12.20 10.21
CA GLU A 113 13.21 -13.62 9.90
C GLU A 113 13.19 -13.92 8.40
N TYR A 114 12.29 -13.29 7.64
CA TYR A 114 12.05 -13.58 6.23
C TYR A 114 12.45 -12.42 5.29
N GLY A 115 12.77 -11.24 5.82
CA GLY A 115 13.04 -10.05 5.02
C GLY A 115 11.77 -9.41 4.45
N SER A 116 11.92 -8.56 3.44
CA SER A 116 10.79 -7.86 2.78
C SER A 116 9.98 -8.80 1.88
N VAL A 117 9.19 -9.69 2.50
CA VAL A 117 8.28 -10.63 1.83
C VAL A 117 6.82 -10.14 1.87
N SER A 118 6.02 -10.52 0.88
CA SER A 118 4.56 -10.33 0.92
C SER A 118 3.92 -11.38 1.84
N CYS A 119 3.41 -10.95 2.99
CA CYS A 119 2.66 -11.77 3.94
C CYS A 119 1.31 -11.13 4.25
N TYR A 120 0.36 -11.92 4.76
CA TYR A 120 -0.94 -11.43 5.22
C TYR A 120 -0.97 -11.40 6.75
N ILE A 121 -1.30 -10.23 7.34
CA ILE A 121 -1.35 -10.06 8.79
C ILE A 121 -2.75 -9.60 9.21
N GLU A 122 -3.45 -10.42 9.98
CA GLU A 122 -4.80 -10.11 10.44
C GLU A 122 -5.05 -10.57 11.88
N TRP A 123 -5.98 -9.89 12.55
CA TRP A 123 -6.50 -10.30 13.85
C TRP A 123 -7.40 -11.51 13.71
N VAL A 124 -7.21 -12.48 14.58
CA VAL A 124 -8.10 -13.62 14.70
C VAL A 124 -9.17 -13.29 15.73
N GLU A 125 -10.41 -13.14 15.28
CA GLU A 125 -11.54 -12.99 16.19
C GLU A 125 -11.72 -14.29 17.01
N PRO A 126 -11.74 -14.23 18.35
CA PRO A 126 -11.96 -15.42 19.17
C PRO A 126 -13.32 -16.05 18.86
N GLU A 127 -13.40 -17.39 18.92
CA GLU A 127 -14.66 -18.08 18.67
C GLU A 127 -15.75 -17.59 19.64
N SER A 128 -16.74 -16.88 19.12
CA SER A 128 -17.89 -16.49 19.92
C SER A 128 -18.74 -17.73 20.22
N PRO A 129 -19.14 -17.99 21.48
CA PRO A 129 -19.92 -19.17 21.81
C PRO A 129 -21.22 -19.16 21.01
N ARG A 130 -21.47 -20.25 20.25
CA ARG A 130 -22.70 -20.41 19.47
C ARG A 130 -23.90 -20.36 20.41
N ARG A 131 -24.71 -19.30 20.31
CA ARG A 131 -25.98 -19.19 21.04
C ARG A 131 -27.01 -20.09 20.36
N VAL A 132 -27.31 -21.23 20.98
CA VAL A 132 -28.36 -22.14 20.51
C VAL A 132 -29.61 -21.96 21.36
N ARG A 133 -30.78 -21.77 20.73
CA ARG A 133 -32.06 -21.73 21.44
C ARG A 133 -32.54 -23.16 21.68
N LEU A 134 -32.47 -23.62 22.93
CA LEU A 134 -33.07 -24.87 23.35
C LEU A 134 -34.59 -24.67 23.54
N PRO A 135 -35.46 -25.49 22.92
CA PRO A 135 -36.88 -25.47 23.23
C PRO A 135 -37.08 -25.96 24.67
N SER A 136 -37.84 -25.21 25.48
CA SER A 136 -38.19 -25.65 26.83
C SER A 136 -39.17 -26.82 26.76
N ALA A 137 -38.74 -28.00 27.22
CA ALA A 137 -39.65 -29.13 27.39
C ALA A 137 -40.56 -28.87 28.60
N TRP A 138 -41.87 -28.83 28.36
CA TRP A 138 -42.87 -28.75 29.41
C TRP A 138 -43.06 -30.15 30.00
N VAL A 139 -42.58 -30.39 31.22
CA VAL A 139 -42.80 -31.66 31.93
C VAL A 139 -44.06 -31.51 32.79
N ARG A 140 -45.13 -32.22 32.43
CA ARG A 140 -46.36 -32.30 33.22
C ARG A 140 -46.17 -33.34 34.33
N ARG A 141 -46.32 -32.93 35.60
CA ARG A 141 -46.43 -33.84 36.76
C ARG A 141 -47.78 -34.53 36.78
#